data_AF-A0A815Q7H1-F1
#
_entry.id   AF-A0A815Q7H1-F1
#
_cell.length_a   1.000
_cell.length_b   1.000
_cell.length_c   1.000
_cell.angle_alpha   90.00
_cell.angle_beta   90.00
_cell.angle_gamma   90.00
#
_symmetry.space_group_name_H-M   'P 1'
#
loop_
_entity.id
_entity.type
_entity.pdbx_description
1 polymer ?
#
loop_
_entity_poly.entity_id
_entity_poly.type
_entity_poly.pdbx_seq_one_letter_code
_entity_poly.pdbx_strand_id
1 'polypeptide(L)'
;MDAQNVESYLLCNYRRSLVTYRSVKKFSIRIDSVRLDIRYLKTCRSKDLIPGFLWFKTANDNLRSSPQYRESQRRLLNAEIDYKYQHLNNVKTSYETSLNLLKERCPESIFQQLQEILIIVCKPILDKKKETIEKKLRALGYFGELKPNVDRDVVKNLSTRVLSDDEIDCLAHGLDFGLLPKHFDNMNVAGHIERFFQNVTSIYENQKLLRKDMKKKDVAIPKGTRLLNSNELTLAYNLRSLTDSFRSQANRYLKQQHFIHTEQKQYYQLLKQLNDKSIVVTRPDKGRGIVLLDRNDYNSKMNEILNDTTKFISLPDDPTITREGRLTRLLGRLHAKGYISQEFHKMARPTGSNPGLLYGLPKTHKAGVPLRPVLSSIGTFNYSLAKLLKEMLSTMIQNEAIMKDSFAFVKELRSES
;
A
#
# COMPACT_ATOMS: atom_id res chain seq x y z
N MET A 1 -37.77 -4.31 5.41
CA MET A 1 -37.56 -5.64 6.00
C MET A 1 -36.45 -5.43 7.01
N ASP A 2 -36.71 -5.67 8.29
CA ASP A 2 -35.83 -5.20 9.35
C ASP A 2 -35.26 -6.38 10.14
N ALA A 3 -34.14 -6.17 10.84
CA ALA A 3 -33.35 -7.23 11.47
C ALA A 3 -34.13 -8.12 12.45
N GLN A 4 -35.18 -7.60 13.09
CA GLN A 4 -36.03 -8.34 14.02
C GLN A 4 -37.05 -9.24 13.33
N ASN A 5 -37.49 -8.89 12.10
CA ASN A 5 -38.60 -9.55 11.42
C ASN A 5 -38.17 -10.33 10.16
N VAL A 6 -36.87 -10.35 9.84
CA VAL A 6 -36.32 -10.96 8.62
C VAL A 6 -36.65 -12.46 8.50
N GLU A 7 -36.61 -13.22 9.60
CA GLU A 7 -36.92 -14.65 9.57
C GLU A 7 -38.43 -14.90 9.35
N SER A 8 -39.29 -14.08 9.96
CA SER A 8 -40.75 -14.14 9.75
C SER A 8 -41.13 -13.75 8.33
N TYR A 9 -40.50 -12.71 7.77
CA TYR A 9 -40.71 -12.28 6.39
C TYR A 9 -40.30 -13.37 5.39
N LEU A 10 -39.15 -14.01 5.60
CA LEU A 10 -38.71 -15.14 4.78
C LEU A 10 -39.61 -16.36 4.95
N LEU A 11 -40.15 -16.61 6.15
CA LEU A 11 -41.09 -17.70 6.37
C LEU A 11 -42.37 -17.53 5.54
N CYS A 12 -42.92 -16.30 5.50
CA CYS A 12 -44.16 -16.00 4.80
C CYS A 12 -44.01 -15.92 3.27
N ASN A 13 -42.92 -15.31 2.78
CA ASN A 13 -42.78 -15.02 1.34
C ASN A 13 -41.83 -15.99 0.62
N TYR A 14 -40.88 -16.61 1.33
CA TYR A 14 -39.80 -17.40 0.73
C TYR A 14 -39.40 -18.60 1.62
N ARG A 15 -40.38 -19.45 1.97
CA ARG A 15 -40.24 -20.52 2.97
C ARG A 15 -39.02 -21.44 2.76
N ARG A 16 -38.67 -21.73 1.49
CA ARG A 16 -37.49 -22.53 1.11
C ARG A 16 -36.16 -21.76 1.25
N SER A 17 -36.19 -20.43 1.23
CA SER A 17 -35.03 -19.54 1.39
C SER A 17 -34.68 -19.29 2.86
N LEU A 18 -35.64 -19.45 3.80
CA LEU A 18 -35.39 -19.30 5.23
C LEU A 18 -34.31 -20.28 5.76
N VAL A 19 -34.39 -21.55 5.35
CA VAL A 19 -33.42 -22.57 5.77
C VAL A 19 -32.02 -22.21 5.25
N THR A 20 -31.93 -21.80 3.99
CA THR A 20 -30.68 -21.35 3.38
C THR A 20 -30.13 -20.11 4.07
N TYR A 21 -30.98 -19.12 4.37
CA TYR A 21 -30.59 -17.90 5.09
C TYR A 21 -30.06 -18.21 6.50
N ARG A 22 -30.69 -19.13 7.24
CA ARG A 22 -30.19 -19.57 8.55
C ARG A 22 -28.81 -20.22 8.45
N SER A 23 -28.58 -21.03 7.42
CA SER A 23 -27.26 -21.61 7.13
C SER A 23 -26.23 -20.52 6.82
N VAL A 24 -26.56 -19.56 5.95
CA VAL A 24 -25.70 -18.40 5.62
C VAL A 24 -25.34 -17.61 6.89
N LYS A 25 -26.33 -17.29 7.74
CA LYS A 25 -26.13 -16.63 9.04
C LYS A 25 -25.20 -17.43 9.95
N LYS A 26 -25.44 -18.74 10.11
CA LYS A 26 -24.60 -19.62 10.93
C LYS A 26 -23.16 -19.67 10.43
N PHE A 27 -22.96 -19.82 9.12
CA PHE A 27 -21.63 -19.85 8.53
C PHE A 27 -20.93 -18.49 8.61
N SER A 28 -21.63 -17.39 8.40
CA SER A 28 -21.08 -16.03 8.56
C SER A 28 -20.54 -15.80 9.97
N ILE A 29 -21.34 -16.12 11.00
CA ILE A 29 -20.91 -16.02 12.40
C ILE A 29 -19.69 -16.91 12.64
N ARG A 30 -19.67 -18.13 12.09
CA ARG A 30 -18.56 -19.07 12.26
C ARG A 30 -17.28 -18.57 11.58
N ILE A 31 -17.36 -17.99 10.39
CA ILE A 31 -16.22 -17.39 9.67
C ILE A 31 -15.59 -16.30 10.51
N ASP A 32 -16.37 -15.32 10.97
CA ASP A 32 -15.84 -14.19 11.73
C ASP A 32 -15.36 -14.61 13.13
N SER A 33 -16.03 -15.60 13.73
CA SER A 33 -15.60 -16.23 14.97
C SER A 33 -14.23 -16.92 14.83
N VAL A 34 -13.99 -17.65 13.74
CA VAL A 34 -12.69 -18.30 13.47
C VAL A 34 -11.62 -17.25 13.16
N ARG A 35 -11.95 -16.19 12.41
CA ARG A 35 -11.05 -15.05 12.16
C ARG A 35 -10.58 -14.38 13.45
N LEU A 36 -11.49 -14.20 14.41
CA LEU A 36 -11.15 -13.67 15.73
C LEU A 36 -10.21 -14.62 16.51
N ASP A 37 -10.42 -15.94 16.43
CA ASP A 37 -9.52 -16.92 17.06
C ASP A 37 -8.13 -16.90 16.43
N ILE A 38 -8.04 -16.86 15.10
CA ILE A 38 -6.77 -16.72 14.38
C ILE A 38 -6.05 -15.45 14.84
N ARG A 39 -6.78 -14.34 15.00
CA ARG A 39 -6.20 -13.08 15.48
C ARG A 39 -5.64 -13.22 16.89
N TYR A 40 -6.38 -13.86 17.80
CA TYR A 40 -5.90 -14.17 19.14
C TYR A 40 -4.57 -14.93 19.10
N LEU A 41 -4.51 -16.03 18.32
CA LEU A 41 -3.32 -16.86 18.22
C LEU A 41 -2.14 -16.13 17.59
N LYS A 42 -2.37 -15.30 16.57
CA LYS A 42 -1.32 -14.48 15.95
C LYS A 42 -0.79 -13.39 16.87
N THR A 43 -1.67 -12.76 17.66
CA THR A 43 -1.25 -11.84 18.72
C THR A 43 -0.39 -12.58 19.72
N CYS A 44 -0.80 -13.77 20.18
CA CYS A 44 0.01 -14.60 21.07
C CYS A 44 1.39 -14.93 20.46
N ARG A 45 1.44 -15.36 19.20
CA ARG A 45 2.69 -15.68 18.49
C ARG A 45 3.63 -14.48 18.39
N SER A 46 3.12 -13.34 17.92
CA SER A 46 3.92 -12.11 17.77
C SER A 46 4.42 -11.58 19.12
N LYS A 47 3.60 -11.74 20.17
CA LYS A 47 3.88 -11.28 21.54
C LYS A 47 4.67 -12.26 22.38
N ASP A 48 5.05 -13.40 21.80
CA ASP A 48 5.68 -14.52 22.50
C ASP A 48 4.91 -14.94 23.78
N LEU A 49 3.57 -14.84 23.70
CA LEU A 49 2.65 -15.28 24.73
C LEU A 49 2.17 -16.68 24.38
N ILE A 50 2.09 -17.56 25.37
CA ILE A 50 1.59 -18.92 25.16
C ILE A 50 0.19 -19.04 25.78
N PRO A 51 -0.86 -19.29 24.96
CA PRO A 51 -2.19 -19.60 25.47
C PRO A 51 -2.19 -20.75 26.46
N GLY A 52 -3.00 -20.66 27.51
CA GLY A 52 -3.06 -21.68 28.57
C GLY A 52 -3.42 -23.09 28.07
N PHE A 53 -4.13 -23.22 26.95
CA PHE A 53 -4.45 -24.54 26.38
C PHE A 53 -3.23 -25.25 25.76
N LEU A 54 -2.12 -24.55 25.52
CA LEU A 54 -0.85 -25.14 25.09
C LEU A 54 0.08 -25.46 26.26
N TRP A 55 -0.39 -25.32 27.50
CA TRP A 55 0.38 -25.68 28.70
C TRP A 55 0.14 -27.16 29.02
N PHE A 56 0.83 -28.03 28.30
CA PHE A 56 0.74 -29.47 28.52
C PHE A 56 1.56 -29.91 29.74
N LYS A 57 1.06 -30.91 30.47
CA LYS A 57 1.75 -31.43 31.65
C LYS A 57 3.00 -32.20 31.23
N THR A 58 4.06 -32.07 32.02
CA THR A 58 5.30 -32.85 31.89
C THR A 58 5.46 -33.73 33.12
N ALA A 59 6.12 -34.89 32.96
CA ALA A 59 6.39 -35.79 34.10
C ALA A 59 7.30 -35.14 35.16
N ASN A 60 8.17 -34.22 34.74
CA ASN A 60 8.99 -33.40 35.61
C ASN A 60 8.65 -31.93 35.37
N ASP A 61 8.24 -31.22 36.43
CA ASP A 61 7.84 -29.81 36.34
C ASP A 61 9.02 -28.89 35.99
N ASN A 62 10.26 -29.29 36.29
CA ASN A 62 11.46 -28.56 35.88
C ASN A 62 11.64 -28.53 34.35
N LEU A 63 10.99 -29.45 33.61
CA LEU A 63 11.02 -29.40 32.15
C LEU A 63 10.17 -28.26 31.58
N ARG A 64 9.23 -27.69 32.35
CA ARG A 64 8.37 -26.59 31.87
C ARG A 64 9.15 -25.28 31.69
N SER A 65 10.28 -25.12 32.37
CA SER A 65 11.20 -24.00 32.18
C SER A 65 12.26 -24.27 31.10
N SER A 66 12.30 -25.49 30.55
CA SER A 66 13.29 -25.85 29.53
C SER A 66 13.05 -25.16 28.19
N PRO A 67 14.12 -24.85 27.42
CA PRO A 67 14.00 -24.33 26.07
C PRO A 67 13.18 -25.25 25.14
N GLN A 68 13.30 -26.57 25.31
CA GLN A 68 12.62 -27.59 24.49
C GLN A 68 11.11 -27.55 24.69
N TYR A 69 10.65 -27.33 25.93
CA TYR A 69 9.22 -27.18 26.23
C TYR A 69 8.65 -25.94 25.56
N ARG A 70 9.32 -24.79 25.70
CA ARG A 70 8.88 -23.53 25.08
C ARG A 70 8.86 -23.63 23.54
N GLU A 71 9.85 -24.28 22.95
CA GLU A 71 9.90 -24.50 21.50
C GLU A 71 8.76 -25.41 21.02
N SER A 72 8.45 -26.46 21.78
CA SER A 72 7.31 -27.35 21.48
C SER A 72 5.98 -26.61 21.54
N GLN A 73 5.79 -25.73 22.53
CA GLN A 73 4.61 -24.87 22.63
C GLN A 73 4.49 -23.92 21.42
N ARG A 74 5.59 -23.33 20.97
CA ARG A 74 5.61 -22.48 19.77
C ARG A 74 5.25 -23.26 18.51
N ARG A 75 5.75 -24.49 18.35
CA ARG A 75 5.39 -25.38 17.23
C ARG A 75 3.90 -25.71 17.23
N LEU A 76 3.35 -26.07 18.39
CA LEU A 76 1.91 -26.34 18.53
C LEU A 76 1.06 -25.08 18.27
N LEU A 77 1.53 -23.90 18.71
CA LEU A 77 0.86 -22.64 18.41
C LEU A 77 0.79 -22.37 16.90
N ASN A 78 1.89 -22.59 16.17
CA ASN A 78 1.91 -22.45 14.72
C ASN A 78 1.00 -23.47 14.04
N ALA A 79 1.05 -24.75 14.45
CA ALA A 79 0.18 -25.77 13.91
C ALA A 79 -1.31 -25.46 14.14
N GLU A 80 -1.67 -24.96 15.34
CA GLU A 80 -3.04 -24.54 15.64
C GLU A 80 -3.49 -23.37 14.75
N ILE A 81 -2.61 -22.41 14.47
CA ILE A 81 -2.89 -21.31 13.52
C ILE A 81 -3.20 -21.89 12.13
N ASP A 82 -2.38 -22.82 11.65
CA ASP A 82 -2.54 -23.45 10.34
C ASP A 82 -3.85 -24.26 10.25
N TYR A 83 -4.18 -25.04 11.29
CA TYR A 83 -5.45 -25.76 11.37
C TYR A 83 -6.66 -24.81 11.38
N LYS A 84 -6.56 -23.66 12.05
CA LYS A 84 -7.64 -22.65 12.02
C LYS A 84 -7.81 -22.04 10.63
N TYR A 85 -6.74 -21.83 9.88
CA TYR A 85 -6.84 -21.37 8.49
C TYR A 85 -7.48 -22.41 7.57
N GLN A 86 -7.08 -23.68 7.69
CA GLN A 86 -7.73 -24.77 6.94
C GLN A 86 -9.23 -24.86 7.27
N HIS A 87 -9.56 -24.78 8.56
CA HIS A 87 -10.96 -24.76 9.01
C HIS A 87 -11.72 -23.54 8.48
N LEU A 88 -11.10 -22.36 8.46
CA LEU A 88 -11.69 -21.14 7.89
C LEU A 88 -12.04 -21.33 6.41
N ASN A 89 -11.12 -21.90 5.62
CA ASN A 89 -11.33 -22.16 4.20
C ASN A 89 -12.51 -23.12 3.96
N ASN A 90 -12.57 -24.22 4.70
CA ASN A 90 -13.66 -25.19 4.61
C ASN A 90 -15.04 -24.57 4.92
N VAL A 91 -15.10 -23.71 5.95
CA VAL A 91 -16.33 -22.97 6.29
C VAL A 91 -16.67 -21.94 5.21
N LYS A 92 -15.67 -21.28 4.60
CA LYS A 92 -15.88 -20.30 3.53
C LYS A 92 -16.50 -20.95 2.28
N THR A 93 -16.01 -22.12 1.87
CA THR A 93 -16.60 -22.89 0.75
C THR A 93 -18.06 -23.27 1.02
N SER A 94 -18.38 -23.69 2.25
CA SER A 94 -19.75 -24.02 2.66
C SER A 94 -20.67 -22.79 2.68
N TYR A 95 -20.13 -21.65 3.10
CA TYR A 95 -20.81 -20.35 3.08
C TYR A 95 -21.12 -19.91 1.65
N GLU A 96 -20.14 -19.93 0.75
CA GLU A 96 -20.30 -19.55 -0.66
C GLU A 96 -21.36 -20.41 -1.36
N THR A 97 -21.35 -21.72 -1.13
CA THR A 97 -22.37 -22.63 -1.64
C THR A 97 -23.77 -22.25 -1.14
N SER A 98 -23.91 -21.97 0.16
CA SER A 98 -25.18 -21.55 0.76
C SER A 98 -25.63 -20.17 0.26
N LEU A 99 -24.69 -19.27 0.01
CA LEU A 99 -24.96 -17.92 -0.47
C LEU A 99 -25.44 -17.93 -1.92
N ASN A 100 -24.82 -18.74 -2.78
CA ASN A 100 -25.25 -18.93 -4.17
C ASN A 100 -26.66 -19.52 -4.24
N LEU A 101 -26.95 -20.55 -3.41
CA LEU A 101 -28.30 -21.11 -3.29
C LEU A 101 -29.32 -20.08 -2.80
N LEU A 102 -28.92 -19.14 -1.94
CA LEU A 102 -29.82 -18.07 -1.48
C LEU A 102 -30.08 -17.06 -2.61
N LYS A 103 -29.05 -16.73 -3.38
CA LYS A 103 -29.16 -15.83 -4.54
C LYS A 103 -30.07 -16.39 -5.63
N GLU A 104 -30.01 -17.69 -5.90
CA GLU A 104 -30.90 -18.33 -6.88
C GLU A 104 -32.38 -18.34 -6.44
N ARG A 105 -32.64 -18.31 -5.14
CA ARG A 105 -34.00 -18.47 -4.58
C ARG A 105 -34.69 -17.15 -4.24
N CYS A 106 -33.99 -16.03 -4.31
CA CYS A 106 -34.51 -14.72 -3.94
C CYS A 106 -34.26 -13.70 -5.04
N PRO A 107 -35.18 -12.74 -5.27
CA PRO A 107 -34.89 -11.58 -6.12
C PRO A 107 -33.66 -10.81 -5.62
N GLU A 108 -32.88 -10.24 -6.55
CA GLU A 108 -31.62 -9.55 -6.25
C GLU A 108 -31.80 -8.41 -5.21
N SER A 109 -32.92 -7.68 -5.27
CA SER A 109 -33.25 -6.61 -4.31
C SER A 109 -33.43 -7.13 -2.88
N ILE A 110 -34.08 -8.29 -2.72
CA ILE A 110 -34.26 -8.94 -1.42
C ILE A 110 -32.93 -9.52 -0.94
N PHE A 111 -32.15 -10.14 -1.84
CA PHE A 111 -30.84 -10.68 -1.51
C PHE A 111 -29.90 -9.60 -0.94
N GLN A 112 -29.85 -8.42 -1.54
CA GLN A 112 -29.05 -7.29 -1.03
C GLN A 112 -29.50 -6.85 0.37
N GLN A 113 -30.81 -6.69 0.59
CA GLN A 113 -31.34 -6.35 1.92
C GLN A 113 -31.02 -7.44 2.97
N LEU A 114 -31.06 -8.72 2.60
CA LEU A 114 -30.70 -9.81 3.51
C LEU A 114 -29.21 -9.75 3.90
N GLN A 115 -28.32 -9.37 2.98
CA GLN A 115 -26.90 -9.21 3.28
C GLN A 115 -26.65 -8.05 4.26
N GLU A 116 -27.34 -6.92 4.10
CA GLU A 116 -27.24 -5.79 5.03
C GLU A 116 -27.73 -6.16 6.43
N ILE A 117 -28.88 -6.84 6.50
CA ILE A 117 -29.45 -7.32 7.77
C ILE A 117 -28.52 -8.33 8.45
N LEU A 118 -27.87 -9.21 7.67
CA LEU A 118 -26.94 -10.20 8.18
C LEU A 118 -25.83 -9.54 9.01
N ILE A 119 -25.28 -8.43 8.51
CA ILE A 119 -24.21 -7.66 9.18
C ILE A 119 -24.72 -7.15 10.53
N ILE A 120 -25.93 -6.57 10.56
CA ILE A 120 -26.55 -6.02 11.77
C ILE A 120 -26.77 -7.12 12.81
N VAL A 121 -27.30 -8.27 12.40
CA VAL A 121 -27.64 -9.39 13.29
C VAL A 121 -26.38 -10.08 13.85
N CYS A 122 -25.33 -10.20 13.05
CA CYS A 122 -24.10 -10.89 13.46
C CYS A 122 -23.22 -10.03 14.39
N LYS A 123 -23.22 -8.71 14.21
CA LYS A 123 -22.39 -7.76 14.95
C LYS A 123 -22.38 -7.96 16.48
N PRO A 124 -23.51 -7.96 17.21
CA PRO A 124 -23.51 -8.09 18.67
C PRO A 124 -22.95 -9.43 19.18
N ILE A 125 -23.07 -10.51 18.39
CA ILE A 125 -22.51 -11.82 18.73
C ILE A 125 -20.99 -11.79 18.61
N LEU A 126 -20.48 -11.14 17.56
CA LEU A 126 -19.05 -11.00 17.32
C LEU A 126 -18.37 -10.06 18.32
N ASP A 127 -19.05 -8.98 18.71
CA ASP A 127 -18.55 -8.04 19.73
C ASP A 127 -18.34 -8.75 21.08
N LYS A 128 -19.30 -9.57 21.54
CA LYS A 128 -19.14 -10.39 22.76
C LYS A 128 -17.95 -11.36 22.68
N LYS A 129 -17.72 -11.97 21.51
CA LYS A 129 -16.57 -12.86 21.32
C LYS A 129 -15.25 -12.07 21.34
N LYS A 130 -15.22 -10.88 20.72
CA LYS A 130 -14.07 -9.98 20.74
C LYS A 130 -13.70 -9.59 22.18
N GLU A 131 -14.66 -9.18 22.99
CA GLU A 131 -14.44 -8.87 24.41
C GLU A 131 -13.87 -10.05 25.18
N THR A 132 -14.37 -11.26 24.91
CA THR A 132 -13.86 -12.49 25.54
C THR A 132 -12.39 -12.74 25.20
N ILE A 133 -12.01 -12.52 23.95
CA ILE A 133 -10.63 -12.65 23.49
C ILE A 133 -9.73 -11.59 24.11
N GLU A 134 -10.19 -10.34 24.21
CA GLU A 134 -9.45 -9.27 24.86
C GLU A 134 -9.25 -9.55 26.36
N LYS A 135 -10.22 -10.17 27.04
CA LYS A 135 -10.04 -10.64 28.42
C LYS A 135 -8.98 -11.74 28.51
N LYS A 136 -8.99 -12.72 27.59
CA LYS A 136 -7.96 -13.77 27.52
C LYS A 136 -6.56 -13.19 27.29
N LEU A 137 -6.44 -12.20 26.42
CA LEU A 137 -5.16 -11.53 26.15
C LEU A 137 -4.68 -10.71 27.35
N ARG A 138 -5.58 -9.99 28.03
CA ARG A 138 -5.26 -9.28 29.27
C ARG A 138 -4.76 -10.23 30.37
N ALA A 139 -5.38 -11.40 30.50
CA ALA A 139 -4.92 -12.43 31.43
C ALA A 139 -3.52 -12.97 31.10
N LEU A 140 -3.10 -12.91 29.83
CA LEU A 140 -1.74 -13.24 29.39
C LEU A 140 -0.78 -12.03 29.46
N GLY A 141 -1.20 -10.88 29.97
CA GLY A 141 -0.36 -9.69 30.10
C GLY A 141 -0.33 -8.77 28.88
N TYR A 142 -1.24 -8.93 27.91
CA TYR A 142 -1.36 -8.04 26.76
C TYR A 142 -2.47 -7.00 26.95
N PHE A 143 -2.09 -5.72 26.88
CA PHE A 143 -2.98 -4.56 27.07
C PHE A 143 -3.20 -3.72 25.79
N GLY A 144 -2.67 -4.17 24.65
CA GLY A 144 -2.86 -3.46 23.38
C GLY A 144 -4.16 -3.82 22.68
N GLU A 145 -4.58 -2.98 21.73
CA GLU A 145 -5.74 -3.28 20.89
C GLU A 145 -5.42 -4.39 19.88
N LEU A 146 -6.43 -5.23 19.61
CA LEU A 146 -6.41 -6.17 18.52
C LEU A 146 -6.38 -5.43 17.18
N LYS A 147 -5.30 -5.60 16.41
CA LYS A 147 -5.20 -5.03 15.05
C LYS A 147 -6.42 -5.44 14.20
N PRO A 148 -6.92 -4.56 13.31
CA PRO A 148 -8.03 -4.86 12.42
C PRO A 148 -7.71 -6.05 11.50
N ASN A 149 -8.75 -6.73 11.01
CA ASN A 149 -8.55 -7.85 10.10
C ASN A 149 -7.97 -7.33 8.79
N VAL A 150 -6.92 -7.97 8.30
CA VAL A 150 -6.43 -7.69 6.96
C VAL A 150 -7.32 -8.47 6.00
N ASP A 151 -7.95 -7.77 5.06
CA ASP A 151 -8.80 -8.41 4.07
C ASP A 151 -7.92 -9.16 3.07
N ARG A 152 -7.90 -10.51 3.17
CA ARG A 152 -7.10 -11.37 2.28
C ARG A 152 -7.65 -11.43 0.87
N ASP A 153 -8.93 -11.09 0.65
CA ASP A 153 -9.56 -11.19 -0.66
C ASP A 153 -8.99 -10.15 -1.65
N VAL A 154 -8.21 -9.19 -1.14
CA VAL A 154 -7.42 -8.25 -1.94
C VAL A 154 -6.22 -8.91 -2.64
N VAL A 155 -5.78 -10.09 -2.18
CA VAL A 155 -4.62 -10.81 -2.75
C VAL A 155 -5.11 -11.90 -3.69
N LYS A 156 -4.85 -11.76 -4.99
CA LYS A 156 -5.15 -12.75 -6.02
C LYS A 156 -3.87 -13.44 -6.47
N ASN A 157 -3.67 -14.67 -6.00
CA ASN A 157 -2.58 -15.50 -6.49
C ASN A 157 -3.01 -16.22 -7.77
N LEU A 158 -2.44 -15.81 -8.91
CA LEU A 158 -2.62 -16.45 -10.22
C LEU A 158 -1.33 -17.14 -10.69
N SER A 159 -0.32 -17.21 -9.82
CA SER A 159 0.95 -17.87 -10.09
C SER A 159 0.91 -19.32 -9.62
N THR A 160 1.83 -20.13 -10.15
CA THR A 160 2.04 -21.52 -9.71
C THR A 160 2.60 -21.63 -8.29
N ARG A 161 3.18 -20.56 -7.74
CA ARG A 161 3.78 -20.54 -6.40
C ARG A 161 2.70 -20.63 -5.32
N VAL A 162 2.81 -21.62 -4.45
CA VAL A 162 1.98 -21.71 -3.24
C VAL A 162 2.46 -20.69 -2.22
N LEU A 163 1.59 -19.76 -1.84
CA LEU A 163 1.88 -18.76 -0.81
C LEU A 163 1.57 -19.32 0.57
N SER A 164 2.42 -19.00 1.55
CA SER A 164 2.05 -19.26 2.95
C SER A 164 1.01 -18.26 3.45
N ASP A 165 0.26 -18.64 4.49
CA ASP A 165 -0.72 -17.75 5.13
C ASP A 165 -0.10 -16.44 5.64
N ASP A 166 1.16 -16.48 6.07
CA ASP A 166 1.89 -15.29 6.53
C ASP A 166 2.32 -14.39 5.36
N GLU A 167 2.63 -14.96 4.19
CA GLU A 167 2.89 -14.18 2.97
C GLU A 167 1.62 -13.50 2.46
N ILE A 168 0.48 -14.21 2.47
CA ILE A 168 -0.82 -13.65 2.10
C ILE A 168 -1.17 -12.49 3.02
N ASP A 169 -1.00 -12.64 4.34
CA ASP A 169 -1.26 -11.56 5.28
C ASP A 169 -0.33 -10.37 5.08
N CYS A 170 0.96 -10.62 4.82
CA CYS A 170 1.92 -9.56 4.50
C CYS A 170 1.46 -8.76 3.27
N LEU A 171 1.05 -9.45 2.21
CA LEU A 171 0.57 -8.83 0.98
C LEU A 171 -0.79 -8.14 1.18
N ALA A 172 -1.67 -8.67 2.01
CA ALA A 172 -3.02 -8.14 2.21
C ALA A 172 -3.01 -6.72 2.84
N HIS A 173 -1.91 -6.29 3.46
CA HIS A 173 -1.73 -4.90 3.91
C HIS A 173 -1.68 -3.89 2.75
N GLY A 174 -1.39 -4.35 1.53
CA GLY A 174 -1.31 -3.54 0.33
C GLY A 174 0.10 -3.07 0.00
N LEU A 175 0.33 -2.73 -1.28
CA LEU A 175 1.65 -2.30 -1.78
C LEU A 175 2.07 -0.91 -1.29
N ASP A 176 1.13 -0.12 -0.77
CA ASP A 176 1.38 1.20 -0.21
C ASP A 176 1.62 1.15 1.33
N PHE A 177 1.62 -0.04 1.93
CA PHE A 177 1.85 -0.20 3.36
C PHE A 177 3.31 0.10 3.72
N GLY A 178 3.52 1.17 4.48
CA GLY A 178 4.84 1.58 4.94
C GLY A 178 5.33 0.73 6.12
N LEU A 179 6.43 0.00 5.93
CA LEU A 179 7.17 -0.61 7.03
C LEU A 179 8.10 0.41 7.69
N LEU A 180 8.29 0.32 9.01
CA LEU A 180 9.26 1.16 9.70
C LEU A 180 10.67 0.81 9.19
N PRO A 181 11.46 1.81 8.77
CA PRO A 181 12.80 1.58 8.26
C PRO A 181 13.71 0.96 9.33
N LYS A 182 14.56 0.01 8.93
CA LYS A 182 15.51 -0.68 9.82
C LYS A 182 16.49 0.28 10.50
N HIS A 183 16.83 1.37 9.82
CA HIS A 183 17.72 2.42 10.29
C HIS A 183 17.23 3.76 9.76
N PHE A 184 17.49 4.83 10.50
CA PHE A 184 17.24 6.18 10.02
C PHE A 184 18.34 6.57 9.02
N ASP A 185 17.95 6.78 7.75
CA ASP A 185 18.89 7.18 6.70
C ASP A 185 19.27 8.66 6.84
N ASN A 186 20.30 8.90 7.64
CA ASN A 186 20.82 10.24 7.90
C ASN A 186 21.24 10.95 6.61
N MET A 187 21.76 10.23 5.62
CA MET A 187 22.32 10.83 4.40
C MET A 187 21.21 11.34 3.48
N ASN A 188 20.16 10.54 3.27
CA ASN A 188 19.03 10.99 2.47
C ASN A 188 18.28 12.16 3.14
N VAL A 189 18.13 12.12 4.46
CA VAL A 189 17.51 13.23 5.21
C VAL A 189 18.35 14.50 5.08
N ALA A 190 19.67 14.41 5.29
CA ALA A 190 20.56 15.55 5.09
C ALA A 190 20.47 16.09 3.66
N GLY A 191 20.50 15.22 2.64
CA GLY A 191 20.38 15.61 1.24
C GLY A 191 19.04 16.28 0.91
N HIS A 192 17.92 15.79 1.45
CA HIS A 192 16.61 16.41 1.28
C HIS A 192 16.52 17.79 1.96
N ILE A 193 17.09 17.93 3.15
CA ILE A 193 17.09 19.19 3.88
C ILE A 193 18.00 20.22 3.21
N GLU A 194 19.16 19.80 2.70
CA GLU A 194 20.00 20.65 1.87
C GLU A 194 19.26 21.11 0.60
N ARG A 195 18.56 20.20 -0.08
CA ARG A 195 17.78 20.55 -1.28
C ARG A 195 16.64 21.50 -0.95
N PHE A 196 15.93 21.28 0.15
CA PHE A 196 14.88 22.18 0.63
C PHE A 196 15.45 23.56 0.95
N PHE A 197 16.55 23.61 1.70
CA PHE A 197 17.23 24.85 2.03
C PHE A 197 17.65 25.62 0.77
N GLN A 198 18.22 24.93 -0.22
CA GLN A 198 18.58 25.52 -1.51
C GLN A 198 17.35 26.11 -2.24
N ASN A 199 16.23 25.39 -2.25
CA ASN A 199 15.01 25.84 -2.93
C ASN A 199 14.37 27.06 -2.26
N VAL A 200 14.42 27.16 -0.92
CA VAL A 200 13.80 28.26 -0.18
C VAL A 200 14.66 29.53 -0.20
N THR A 201 15.98 29.38 -0.23
CA THR A 201 16.91 30.50 -0.06
C THR A 201 17.48 31.05 -1.37
N SER A 202 17.31 30.35 -2.50
CA SER A 202 17.96 30.68 -3.78
C SER A 202 19.47 30.95 -3.62
N ILE A 203 20.12 30.25 -2.69
CA ILE A 203 21.48 30.54 -2.19
C ILE A 203 22.51 30.74 -3.29
N TYR A 204 22.42 30.03 -4.41
CA TYR A 204 23.37 30.17 -5.51
C TYR A 204 23.33 31.56 -6.18
N GLU A 205 22.15 32.20 -6.22
CA GLU A 205 21.98 33.55 -6.76
C GLU A 205 22.54 34.58 -5.76
N ASN A 206 22.24 34.41 -4.47
CA ASN A 206 22.76 35.25 -3.39
C ASN A 206 24.28 35.12 -3.22
N GLN A 207 24.84 33.92 -3.38
CA GLN A 207 26.27 33.66 -3.26
C GLN A 207 27.07 34.38 -4.36
N LYS A 208 26.48 34.55 -5.56
CA LYS A 208 27.10 35.32 -6.66
C LYS A 208 27.10 36.82 -6.34
N LEU A 209 26.04 37.35 -5.74
CA LEU A 209 25.95 38.74 -5.29
C LEU A 209 26.91 39.02 -4.13
N LEU A 210 26.88 38.18 -3.09
CA LEU A 210 27.78 38.28 -1.93
C LEU A 210 29.25 38.18 -2.32
N ARG A 211 29.62 37.28 -3.24
CA ARG A 211 30.99 37.19 -3.74
C ARG A 211 31.41 38.41 -4.56
N LYS A 212 30.49 39.06 -5.28
CA LYS A 212 30.78 40.32 -5.99
C LYS A 212 31.00 41.46 -4.99
N ASP A 213 30.17 41.58 -3.96
CA ASP A 213 30.31 42.60 -2.93
C ASP A 213 31.56 42.40 -2.06
N MET A 214 31.89 41.16 -1.70
CA MET A 214 33.09 40.85 -0.92
C MET A 214 34.38 41.08 -1.72
N LYS A 215 34.37 40.84 -3.03
CA LYS A 215 35.47 41.22 -3.93
C LYS A 215 35.68 42.73 -4.02
N LYS A 216 34.60 43.52 -3.94
CA LYS A 216 34.70 45.00 -3.87
C LYS A 216 35.29 45.49 -2.54
N LYS A 217 35.27 44.66 -1.48
CA LYS A 217 35.79 44.96 -0.15
C LYS A 217 37.19 44.37 0.11
N ASP A 218 37.89 43.87 -0.91
CA ASP A 218 39.22 43.22 -0.82
C ASP A 218 39.33 42.06 0.18
N VAL A 219 38.22 41.37 0.47
CA VAL A 219 38.24 40.21 1.37
C VAL A 219 38.52 38.93 0.57
N ALA A 220 39.66 38.29 0.83
CA ALA A 220 40.02 36.99 0.26
C ALA A 220 39.20 35.87 0.91
N ILE A 221 38.37 35.16 0.12
CA ILE A 221 37.55 34.05 0.60
C ILE A 221 38.05 32.75 -0.03
N PRO A 222 38.31 31.69 0.76
CA PRO A 222 38.76 30.42 0.23
C PRO A 222 37.79 29.86 -0.83
N LYS A 223 38.35 29.25 -1.88
CA LYS A 223 37.55 28.52 -2.88
C LYS A 223 36.82 27.37 -2.14
N GLY A 224 35.49 27.30 -2.32
CA GLY A 224 34.64 26.29 -1.67
C GLY A 224 33.83 26.79 -0.47
N THR A 225 34.19 27.93 0.15
CA THR A 225 33.43 28.45 1.31
C THR A 225 32.07 29.02 0.88
N ARG A 226 30.99 28.53 1.51
CA ARG A 226 29.64 29.06 1.35
C ARG A 226 29.43 30.22 2.33
N LEU A 227 29.11 31.40 1.79
CA LEU A 227 28.76 32.58 2.58
C LEU A 227 27.24 32.63 2.65
N LEU A 228 26.72 32.76 3.86
CA LEU A 228 25.31 32.87 4.13
C LEU A 228 25.05 34.27 4.71
N ASN A 229 23.97 34.92 4.29
CA ASN A 229 23.51 36.15 4.95
C ASN A 229 22.87 35.82 6.32
N SER A 230 22.57 36.84 7.13
CA SER A 230 22.03 36.65 8.49
C SER A 230 20.72 35.86 8.52
N ASN A 231 19.85 36.04 7.51
CA ASN A 231 18.58 35.32 7.41
C ASN A 231 18.81 33.85 7.03
N GLU A 232 19.72 33.59 6.09
CA GLU A 232 20.12 32.23 5.67
C GLU A 232 20.82 31.47 6.81
N LEU A 233 21.65 32.14 7.62
CA LEU A 233 22.28 31.55 8.82
C LEU A 233 21.23 31.16 9.86
N THR A 234 20.29 32.07 10.14
CA THR A 234 19.21 31.82 11.10
C THR A 234 18.34 30.66 10.64
N LEU A 235 17.99 30.61 9.36
CA LEU A 235 17.22 29.52 8.76
C LEU A 235 17.99 28.19 8.80
N ALA A 236 19.29 28.19 8.46
CA ALA A 236 20.13 27.01 8.52
C ALA A 236 20.21 26.43 9.94
N TYR A 237 20.36 27.30 10.94
CA TYR A 237 20.38 26.91 12.35
C TYR A 237 19.04 26.30 12.77
N ASN A 238 17.92 26.94 12.43
CA ASN A 238 16.58 26.45 12.74
C ASN A 238 16.31 25.09 12.10
N LEU A 239 16.65 24.92 10.82
CA LEU A 239 16.52 23.65 10.11
C LEU A 239 17.38 22.55 10.76
N ARG A 240 18.63 22.85 11.10
CA ARG A 240 19.51 21.91 11.79
C ARG A 240 18.92 21.47 13.13
N SER A 241 18.47 22.41 13.95
CA SER A 241 17.86 22.14 15.26
C SER A 241 16.60 21.26 15.14
N LEU A 242 15.71 21.59 14.19
CA LEU A 242 14.52 20.78 13.89
C LEU A 242 14.89 19.36 13.44
N THR A 243 15.90 19.24 12.57
CA THR A 243 16.40 17.95 12.07
C THR A 243 16.96 17.10 13.21
N ASP A 244 17.77 17.70 14.08
CA ASP A 244 18.40 17.02 15.20
C ASP A 244 17.36 16.57 16.26
N SER A 245 16.36 17.41 16.52
CA SER A 245 15.21 17.07 17.36
C SER A 245 14.41 15.91 16.77
N PHE A 246 14.05 15.98 15.48
CA PHE A 246 13.35 14.91 14.78
C PHE A 246 14.14 13.60 14.78
N ARG A 247 15.44 13.64 14.46
CA ARG A 247 16.34 12.48 14.51
C ARG A 247 16.37 11.86 15.90
N SER A 248 16.45 12.68 16.94
CA SER A 248 16.47 12.20 18.33
C SER A 248 15.15 11.53 18.72
N GLN A 249 14.02 12.11 18.31
CA GLN A 249 12.70 11.52 18.53
C GLN A 249 12.52 10.21 17.74
N ALA A 250 12.90 10.20 16.46
CA ALA A 250 12.82 9.01 15.60
C ALA A 250 13.68 7.86 16.15
N ASN A 251 14.91 8.13 16.56
CA ASN A 251 15.78 7.12 17.17
C ASN A 251 15.25 6.63 18.53
N ARG A 252 14.68 7.51 19.35
CA ARG A 252 14.03 7.12 20.61
C ARG A 252 12.82 6.23 20.36
N TYR A 253 12.00 6.60 19.38
CA TYR A 253 10.84 5.81 18.96
C TYR A 253 11.29 4.42 18.47
N LEU A 254 12.30 4.33 17.59
CA LEU A 254 12.85 3.05 17.13
C LEU A 254 13.35 2.16 18.27
N LYS A 255 13.98 2.74 19.31
CA LYS A 255 14.47 2.01 20.49
C LYS A 255 13.34 1.54 21.41
N GLN A 256 12.35 2.39 21.72
CA GLN A 256 11.24 2.03 22.62
C GLN A 256 10.34 0.93 22.05
N GLN A 257 10.36 0.79 20.73
CA GLN A 257 9.46 -0.04 19.94
C GLN A 257 10.03 -1.46 19.73
N HIS A 258 10.93 -1.93 20.62
CA HIS A 258 11.57 -3.26 20.62
C HIS A 258 10.61 -4.43 20.33
N PHE A 259 9.34 -4.27 20.69
CA PHE A 259 8.30 -5.24 20.44
C PHE A 259 7.87 -5.36 18.95
N ILE A 260 7.74 -4.23 18.24
CA ILE A 260 7.35 -4.22 16.81
C ILE A 260 8.48 -4.79 15.93
N HIS A 261 9.71 -4.83 16.44
CA HIS A 261 10.86 -5.38 15.73
C HIS A 261 10.66 -6.84 15.32
N THR A 262 9.94 -7.67 16.07
CA THR A 262 9.76 -9.10 15.73
C THR A 262 8.82 -9.29 14.54
N GLU A 263 7.63 -8.69 14.59
CA GLU A 263 6.64 -8.77 13.50
C GLU A 263 7.15 -8.09 12.23
N GLN A 264 7.83 -6.94 12.35
CA GLN A 264 8.42 -6.26 11.19
C GLN A 264 9.62 -7.01 10.62
N LYS A 265 10.46 -7.62 11.46
CA LYS A 265 11.55 -8.46 10.97
C LYS A 265 10.99 -9.67 10.21
N GLN A 266 9.88 -10.24 10.68
CA GLN A 266 9.15 -11.28 9.95
C GLN A 266 8.64 -10.74 8.60
N TYR A 267 7.96 -9.58 8.55
CA TYR A 267 7.54 -8.99 7.27
C TYR A 267 8.71 -8.73 6.32
N TYR A 268 9.84 -8.21 6.81
CA TYR A 268 11.03 -8.02 5.97
C TYR A 268 11.59 -9.34 5.42
N GLN A 269 11.54 -10.41 6.19
CA GLN A 269 11.95 -11.74 5.74
C GLN A 269 10.97 -12.29 4.69
N LEU A 270 9.67 -12.17 4.92
CA LEU A 270 8.62 -12.57 3.98
C LEU A 270 8.71 -11.78 2.67
N LEU A 271 8.88 -10.45 2.73
CA LEU A 271 9.07 -9.63 1.53
C LEU A 271 10.33 -9.99 0.76
N LYS A 272 11.41 -10.38 1.46
CA LYS A 272 12.62 -10.88 0.80
C LYS A 272 12.38 -12.22 0.11
N GLN A 273 11.56 -13.10 0.68
CA GLN A 273 11.15 -14.38 0.07
C GLN A 273 10.20 -14.15 -1.12
N LEU A 274 9.32 -13.16 -1.03
CA LEU A 274 8.40 -12.75 -2.09
C LEU A 274 9.10 -12.01 -3.25
N ASN A 275 10.31 -11.50 -3.04
CA ASN A 275 11.18 -10.98 -4.10
C ASN A 275 11.86 -12.10 -4.89
N ASP A 276 11.09 -13.15 -5.19
CA ASP A 276 11.49 -14.26 -6.04
C ASP A 276 11.39 -13.81 -7.51
N LYS A 277 12.41 -14.16 -8.31
CA LYS A 277 12.46 -13.86 -9.74
C LYS A 277 11.44 -14.68 -10.54
N SER A 278 10.91 -15.77 -9.97
CA SER A 278 9.91 -16.63 -10.61
C SER A 278 8.52 -15.99 -10.74
N ILE A 279 8.23 -14.96 -9.93
CA ILE A 279 6.90 -14.33 -9.88
C ILE A 279 6.95 -12.82 -10.18
N VAL A 280 5.78 -12.26 -10.45
CA VAL A 280 5.52 -10.83 -10.61
C VAL A 280 4.46 -10.42 -9.61
N VAL A 281 4.79 -9.54 -8.67
CA VAL A 281 3.82 -8.94 -7.76
C VAL A 281 3.45 -7.56 -8.31
N THR A 282 2.17 -7.34 -8.64
CA THR A 282 1.69 -6.10 -9.24
C THR A 282 0.27 -5.72 -8.80
N ARG A 283 -0.19 -4.52 -9.16
CA ARG A 283 -1.57 -4.06 -8.94
C ARG A 283 -2.48 -4.59 -10.04
N PRO A 284 -3.76 -4.88 -9.77
CA PRO A 284 -4.72 -5.15 -10.82
C PRO A 284 -5.00 -3.89 -11.63
N ASP A 285 -5.42 -4.10 -12.87
CA ASP A 285 -5.81 -3.05 -13.80
C ASP A 285 -7.02 -2.21 -13.36
N LYS A 286 -7.91 -2.83 -12.57
CA LYS A 286 -9.10 -2.21 -11.99
C LYS A 286 -9.25 -2.67 -10.54
N GLY A 287 -9.68 -1.74 -9.68
CA GLY A 287 -9.89 -2.00 -8.26
C GLY A 287 -8.60 -1.89 -7.44
N ARG A 288 -8.72 -2.19 -6.15
CA ARG A 288 -7.61 -2.28 -5.20
C ARG A 288 -7.24 -3.75 -5.01
N GLY A 289 -5.96 -4.02 -4.78
CA GLY A 289 -5.47 -5.35 -4.48
C GLY A 289 -4.08 -5.61 -5.01
N ILE A 290 -3.66 -6.86 -4.84
CA ILE A 290 -2.36 -7.38 -5.28
C ILE A 290 -2.63 -8.61 -6.13
N VAL A 291 -1.93 -8.70 -7.26
CA VAL A 291 -1.98 -9.86 -8.16
C VAL A 291 -0.58 -10.43 -8.27
N LEU A 292 -0.49 -11.75 -8.14
CA LEU A 292 0.74 -12.50 -8.38
C LEU A 292 0.59 -13.30 -9.67
N LEU A 293 1.58 -13.20 -10.54
CA LEU A 293 1.65 -13.92 -11.82
C LEU A 293 2.98 -14.64 -11.92
N ASP A 294 3.05 -15.74 -12.67
CA ASP A 294 4.33 -16.31 -13.06
C ASP A 294 5.08 -15.34 -13.98
N ARG A 295 6.39 -15.16 -13.73
CA ARG A 295 7.26 -14.26 -14.49
C ARG A 295 7.29 -14.61 -15.98
N ASN A 296 7.29 -15.91 -16.30
CA ASN A 296 7.33 -16.39 -17.67
C ASN A 296 6.03 -16.09 -18.42
N ASP A 297 4.86 -16.31 -17.79
CA ASP A 297 3.56 -15.96 -18.38
C ASP A 297 3.45 -14.45 -18.60
N TYR A 298 3.83 -13.66 -17.58
CA TYR A 298 3.85 -12.20 -17.70
C TYR A 298 4.76 -11.71 -18.83
N ASN A 299 5.99 -12.22 -18.91
CA ASN A 299 6.93 -11.83 -19.96
C ASN A 299 6.41 -12.25 -21.35
N SER A 300 5.81 -13.44 -21.47
CA SER A 300 5.22 -13.91 -22.74
C SER A 300 4.09 -13.00 -23.21
N LYS A 301 3.17 -12.63 -22.30
CA LYS A 301 2.08 -11.68 -22.59
C LYS A 301 2.58 -10.29 -22.94
N MET A 302 3.65 -9.82 -22.29
CA MET A 302 4.28 -8.54 -22.64
C MET A 302 4.95 -8.60 -24.02
N ASN A 303 5.64 -9.69 -24.35
CA ASN A 303 6.25 -9.89 -25.66
C ASN A 303 5.21 -10.00 -26.78
N GLU A 304 4.07 -10.64 -26.54
CA GLU A 304 2.94 -10.66 -27.47
C GLU A 304 2.46 -9.24 -27.82
N ILE A 305 2.35 -8.37 -26.81
CA ILE A 305 2.00 -6.95 -27.01
C ILE A 305 3.09 -6.23 -27.82
N LEU A 306 4.37 -6.44 -27.47
CA LEU A 306 5.50 -5.74 -28.09
C LEU A 306 5.80 -6.22 -29.52
N ASN A 307 5.45 -7.45 -29.86
CA ASN A 307 5.63 -8.02 -31.20
C ASN A 307 4.56 -7.54 -32.21
N ASP A 308 3.58 -6.76 -31.77
CA ASP A 308 2.61 -6.12 -32.67
C ASP A 308 3.28 -5.02 -33.50
N THR A 309 3.76 -5.38 -34.69
CA THR A 309 4.45 -4.48 -35.62
C THR A 309 3.56 -3.38 -36.20
N THR A 310 2.24 -3.45 -35.99
CA THR A 310 1.32 -2.35 -36.37
C THR A 310 1.40 -1.18 -35.39
N LYS A 311 1.85 -1.43 -34.15
CA LYS A 311 1.92 -0.45 -33.06
C LYS A 311 3.34 -0.14 -32.60
N PHE A 312 4.23 -1.12 -32.66
CA PHE A 312 5.59 -1.02 -32.14
C PHE A 312 6.62 -1.21 -33.24
N ILE A 313 7.71 -0.46 -33.14
CA ILE A 313 8.88 -0.56 -34.01
C ILE A 313 10.10 -0.70 -33.11
N SER A 314 10.92 -1.71 -33.39
CA SER A 314 12.21 -1.87 -32.70
C SER A 314 13.17 -0.78 -33.15
N LEU A 315 13.81 -0.11 -32.19
CA LEU A 315 14.81 0.91 -32.46
C LEU A 315 16.21 0.30 -32.31
N PRO A 316 17.17 0.63 -33.21
CA PRO A 316 18.53 0.11 -33.12
C PRO A 316 19.28 0.65 -31.91
N ASP A 317 19.03 1.90 -31.54
CA ASP A 317 19.70 2.60 -30.44
C ASP A 317 18.69 3.38 -29.58
N ASP A 318 19.04 3.62 -28.31
CA ASP A 318 18.23 4.45 -27.41
C ASP A 318 18.33 5.94 -27.80
N PRO A 319 17.22 6.56 -28.29
CA PRO A 319 17.24 7.96 -28.72
C PRO A 319 17.14 8.96 -27.57
N THR A 320 17.13 8.51 -26.31
CA THR A 320 16.84 9.34 -25.13
C THR A 320 17.77 10.55 -25.03
N ILE A 321 19.09 10.35 -25.09
CA ILE A 321 20.08 11.43 -25.00
C ILE A 321 19.96 12.39 -26.19
N THR A 322 19.75 11.86 -27.40
CA THR A 322 19.57 12.67 -28.60
C THR A 322 18.32 13.54 -28.51
N ARG A 323 17.22 13.00 -28.00
CA ARG A 323 15.95 13.72 -27.78
C ARG A 323 16.08 14.78 -26.69
N GLU A 324 16.76 14.46 -25.59
CA GLU A 324 17.11 15.42 -24.53
C GLU A 324 17.91 16.61 -25.06
N GLY A 325 18.96 16.34 -25.86
CA GLY A 325 19.78 17.38 -26.48
C GLY A 325 18.99 18.26 -27.46
N ARG A 326 18.11 17.66 -28.27
CA ARG A 326 17.22 18.40 -29.18
C ARG A 326 16.25 19.31 -28.41
N LEU A 327 15.63 18.80 -27.35
CA LEU A 327 14.70 19.58 -26.53
C LEU A 327 15.43 20.71 -25.80
N THR A 328 16.59 20.44 -25.22
CA THR A 328 17.42 21.45 -24.54
C THR A 328 17.81 22.57 -25.49
N ARG A 329 18.21 22.25 -26.73
CA ARG A 329 18.52 23.25 -27.75
C ARG A 329 17.28 24.04 -28.18
N LEU A 330 16.12 23.40 -28.26
CA LEU A 330 14.86 24.10 -28.56
C LEU A 330 14.51 25.11 -27.46
N LEU A 331 14.52 24.68 -26.20
CA LEU A 331 14.25 25.54 -25.05
C LEU A 331 15.25 26.71 -24.99
N GLY A 332 16.54 26.46 -25.23
CA GLY A 332 17.57 27.51 -25.28
C GLY A 332 17.29 28.55 -26.37
N ARG A 333 16.85 28.13 -27.56
CA ARG A 333 16.46 29.06 -28.64
C ARG A 333 15.22 29.89 -28.28
N LEU A 334 14.21 29.28 -27.66
CA LEU A 334 13.00 29.98 -27.25
C LEU A 334 13.31 31.04 -26.17
N HIS A 335 14.18 30.69 -25.23
CA HIS A 335 14.65 31.60 -24.19
C HIS A 335 15.45 32.76 -24.79
N ALA A 336 16.40 32.48 -25.70
CA ALA A 336 17.21 33.51 -26.36
C ALA A 336 16.37 34.51 -27.17
N LYS A 337 15.23 34.07 -27.71
CA LYS A 337 14.27 34.93 -28.42
C LYS A 337 13.28 35.65 -27.50
N GLY A 338 13.32 35.42 -26.19
CA GLY A 338 12.41 36.04 -25.22
C GLY A 338 11.00 35.45 -25.18
N TYR A 339 10.74 34.30 -25.81
CA TYR A 339 9.40 33.67 -25.79
C TYR A 339 9.07 32.96 -24.49
N ILE A 340 10.07 32.57 -23.70
CA ILE A 340 9.90 31.91 -22.41
C ILE A 340 10.77 32.59 -21.36
N SER A 341 10.26 32.67 -20.13
CA SER A 341 11.02 33.26 -19.02
C SER A 341 12.19 32.37 -18.60
N GLN A 342 13.14 32.95 -17.86
CA GLN A 342 14.29 32.23 -17.33
C GLN A 342 13.87 31.11 -16.35
N GLU A 343 12.80 31.34 -15.59
CA GLU A 343 12.18 30.40 -14.67
C GLU A 343 11.57 29.23 -15.43
N PHE A 344 10.76 29.52 -16.47
CA PHE A 344 10.16 28.48 -17.30
C PHE A 344 11.25 27.62 -17.97
N HIS A 345 12.30 28.25 -18.50
CA HIS A 345 13.43 27.53 -19.09
C HIS A 345 14.11 26.62 -18.06
N LYS A 346 14.36 27.09 -16.83
CA LYS A 346 14.96 26.27 -15.76
C LYS A 346 14.07 25.09 -15.37
N MET A 347 12.76 25.28 -15.26
CA MET A 347 11.83 24.22 -14.86
C MET A 347 11.57 23.19 -15.99
N ALA A 348 11.50 23.64 -17.24
CA ALA A 348 11.20 22.79 -18.39
C ALA A 348 12.41 21.98 -18.87
N ARG A 349 13.63 22.44 -18.57
CA ARG A 349 14.86 21.80 -19.05
C ARG A 349 15.05 20.42 -18.41
N PRO A 350 15.15 19.35 -19.22
CA PRO A 350 15.49 18.02 -18.70
C PRO A 350 16.95 17.92 -18.24
N THR A 351 17.20 17.01 -17.31
CA THR A 351 18.54 16.64 -16.83
C THR A 351 18.56 15.15 -16.50
N GLY A 352 19.38 14.37 -17.22
CA GLY A 352 19.58 12.95 -16.93
C GLY A 352 18.33 12.11 -17.23
N SER A 353 17.82 12.21 -18.45
CA SER A 353 16.58 11.54 -18.85
C SER A 353 16.76 10.03 -18.98
N ASN A 354 15.71 9.27 -18.70
CA ASN A 354 15.63 7.84 -18.94
C ASN A 354 14.59 7.52 -20.04
N PRO A 355 14.72 6.38 -20.74
CA PRO A 355 13.66 5.89 -21.60
C PRO A 355 12.39 5.60 -20.80
N GLY A 356 11.24 5.70 -21.45
CA GLY A 356 9.95 5.40 -20.83
C GLY A 356 9.87 3.92 -20.45
N LEU A 357 9.35 3.62 -19.26
CA LEU A 357 9.23 2.25 -18.75
C LEU A 357 7.84 1.69 -19.08
N LEU A 358 7.78 0.65 -19.90
CA LEU A 358 6.54 -0.08 -20.19
C LEU A 358 6.35 -1.25 -19.21
N TYR A 359 5.18 -1.35 -18.59
CA TYR A 359 4.78 -2.50 -17.78
C TYR A 359 3.30 -2.85 -17.98
N GLY A 360 2.90 -4.06 -17.63
CA GLY A 360 1.56 -4.58 -17.80
C GLY A 360 0.78 -4.66 -16.50
N LEU A 361 -0.47 -4.19 -16.49
CA LEU A 361 -1.41 -4.40 -15.39
C LEU A 361 -2.41 -5.52 -15.73
N PRO A 362 -2.55 -6.57 -14.92
CA PRO A 362 -3.46 -7.68 -15.21
C PRO A 362 -4.94 -7.28 -15.12
N LYS A 363 -5.68 -7.55 -16.20
CA LYS A 363 -7.13 -7.42 -16.26
C LYS A 363 -7.80 -8.66 -15.64
N THR A 364 -7.76 -8.75 -14.31
CA THR A 364 -8.29 -9.91 -13.54
C THR A 364 -9.79 -10.20 -13.71
N HIS A 365 -10.53 -9.31 -14.38
CA HIS A 365 -11.95 -9.45 -14.69
C HIS A 365 -12.20 -10.02 -16.11
N LYS A 366 -11.15 -10.40 -16.84
CA LYS A 366 -11.25 -10.98 -18.20
C LYS A 366 -10.64 -12.37 -18.22
N ALA A 367 -11.22 -13.27 -19.04
CA ALA A 367 -10.68 -14.59 -19.28
C ALA A 367 -9.24 -14.52 -19.82
N GLY A 368 -8.38 -15.45 -19.40
CA GLY A 368 -6.95 -15.46 -19.75
C GLY A 368 -6.10 -14.37 -19.08
N VAL A 369 -6.71 -13.46 -18.32
CA VAL A 369 -6.05 -12.36 -17.58
C VAL A 369 -5.04 -11.59 -18.47
N PRO A 370 -5.51 -10.95 -19.56
CA PRO A 370 -4.65 -10.17 -20.43
C PRO A 370 -4.08 -8.94 -19.71
N LEU A 371 -2.91 -8.49 -20.13
CA LEU A 371 -2.25 -7.31 -19.56
C LEU A 371 -2.74 -6.02 -20.25
N ARG A 372 -2.93 -4.94 -19.48
CA ARG A 372 -2.99 -3.57 -20.01
C ARG A 372 -1.58 -3.00 -20.03
N PRO A 373 -1.00 -2.69 -21.19
CA PRO A 373 0.28 -2.00 -21.24
C PRO A 373 0.11 -0.57 -20.71
N VAL A 374 0.99 -0.17 -19.79
CA VAL A 374 1.08 1.16 -19.20
C VAL A 374 2.49 1.67 -19.39
N LEU A 375 2.63 2.83 -20.05
CA LEU A 375 3.90 3.50 -20.24
C LEU A 375 4.08 4.55 -19.13
N SER A 376 5.06 4.33 -18.26
CA SER A 376 5.53 5.36 -17.34
C SER A 376 6.48 6.31 -18.07
N SER A 377 6.01 7.54 -18.28
CA SER A 377 6.82 8.64 -18.80
C SER A 377 7.60 9.39 -17.70
N ILE A 378 7.58 8.90 -16.45
CA ILE A 378 8.30 9.57 -15.36
C ILE A 378 9.80 9.52 -15.65
N GLY A 379 10.44 10.69 -15.66
CA GLY A 379 11.87 10.81 -15.93
C GLY A 379 12.25 10.78 -17.42
N THR A 380 11.28 10.78 -18.34
CA THR A 380 11.59 10.96 -19.77
C THR A 380 11.98 12.39 -20.09
N PHE A 381 12.68 12.59 -21.22
CA PHE A 381 13.24 13.88 -21.62
C PHE A 381 12.21 15.02 -21.71
N ASN A 382 10.94 14.72 -21.98
CA ASN A 382 9.87 15.70 -22.09
C ASN A 382 8.97 15.78 -20.86
N TYR A 383 9.23 15.01 -19.80
CA TYR A 383 8.34 14.88 -18.64
C TYR A 383 8.08 16.22 -17.94
N SER A 384 9.15 16.97 -17.59
CA SER A 384 9.05 18.25 -16.91
C SER A 384 8.29 19.30 -17.74
N LEU A 385 8.60 19.38 -19.04
CA LEU A 385 7.90 20.26 -19.97
C LEU A 385 6.42 19.88 -20.08
N ALA A 386 6.10 18.59 -20.23
CA ALA A 386 4.71 18.13 -20.32
C ALA A 386 3.91 18.47 -19.06
N LYS A 387 4.52 18.38 -17.87
CA LYS A 387 3.90 18.77 -16.61
C LYS A 387 3.55 20.27 -16.57
N LEU A 388 4.51 21.12 -16.95
CA LEU A 388 4.29 22.57 -17.02
C LEU A 388 3.19 22.93 -18.02
N LEU A 389 3.23 22.35 -19.22
CA LEU A 389 2.21 22.57 -20.23
C LEU A 389 0.83 22.09 -19.75
N LYS A 390 0.75 20.96 -19.06
CA LYS A 390 -0.51 20.48 -18.46
C LYS A 390 -1.06 21.50 -17.47
N GLU A 391 -0.23 22.05 -16.58
CA GLU A 391 -0.67 23.06 -15.61
C GLU A 391 -1.20 24.31 -16.32
N MET A 392 -0.49 24.81 -17.34
CA MET A 392 -0.91 25.96 -18.14
C MET A 392 -2.19 25.71 -18.96
N LEU A 393 -2.34 24.54 -19.55
CA LEU A 393 -3.52 24.20 -20.37
C LEU A 393 -4.73 23.86 -19.49
N SER A 394 -4.51 23.33 -18.28
CA SER A 394 -5.62 22.94 -17.39
C SER A 394 -6.52 24.11 -17.01
N THR A 395 -5.97 25.32 -16.89
CA THR A 395 -6.73 26.54 -16.61
C THR A 395 -7.55 26.99 -17.83
N MET A 396 -7.10 26.67 -19.04
CA MET A 396 -7.79 27.01 -20.29
C MET A 396 -8.88 26.01 -20.68
N ILE A 397 -8.85 24.80 -20.10
CA ILE A 397 -9.80 23.72 -20.42
C ILE A 397 -11.07 23.83 -19.58
N GLN A 398 -11.06 24.49 -18.42
CA GLN A 398 -12.25 24.60 -17.56
C GLN A 398 -13.38 25.38 -18.27
N ASN A 399 -14.56 24.76 -18.36
CA ASN A 399 -15.78 25.33 -18.91
C ASN A 399 -16.95 25.02 -17.96
N GLU A 400 -18.04 25.77 -18.02
CA GLU A 400 -19.27 25.60 -17.24
C GLU A 400 -19.86 24.19 -17.38
N ALA A 401 -19.64 23.52 -18.51
CA ALA A 401 -20.09 22.16 -18.75
C ALA A 401 -19.16 21.05 -18.18
N ILE A 402 -18.04 21.40 -17.53
CA ILE A 402 -17.06 20.43 -17.03
C ILE A 402 -17.22 20.24 -15.54
N MET A 403 -17.78 19.09 -15.19
CA MET A 403 -17.88 18.62 -13.81
C MET A 403 -16.60 17.92 -13.36
N LYS A 404 -16.27 18.10 -12.08
CA LYS A 404 -15.06 17.54 -11.47
C LYS A 404 -15.07 16.01 -11.40
N ASP A 405 -16.18 15.43 -11.00
CA ASP A 405 -16.39 13.98 -10.92
C ASP A 405 -17.88 13.63 -10.89
N SER A 406 -18.19 12.33 -10.95
CA SER A 406 -19.57 11.83 -10.90
C SER A 406 -20.28 12.11 -9.58
N PHE A 407 -19.55 12.35 -8.48
CA PHE A 407 -20.16 12.69 -7.20
C PHE A 407 -20.56 14.17 -7.14
N ALA A 408 -19.76 15.06 -7.75
CA ALA A 408 -20.10 16.46 -7.97
C ALA A 408 -21.36 16.57 -8.82
N PHE A 409 -21.46 15.78 -9.89
CA PHE A 409 -22.65 15.68 -10.73
C PHE A 409 -23.91 15.27 -9.96
N VAL A 410 -23.82 14.22 -9.15
CA VAL A 410 -24.95 13.78 -8.31
C VAL A 410 -25.33 14.84 -7.28
N LYS A 411 -24.35 15.57 -6.72
CA LYS A 411 -24.60 16.63 -5.75
C LYS A 411 -25.31 17.82 -6.40
N GLU A 412 -24.91 18.20 -7.60
CA GLU A 412 -25.47 19.32 -8.35
C GLU A 412 -26.92 19.02 -8.79
N LEU A 413 -27.18 17.82 -9.31
CA LEU A 413 -28.55 17.35 -9.60
C LEU A 413 -29.45 17.36 -8.37
N ARG A 414 -28.92 17.00 -7.19
CA ARG A 414 -29.68 17.00 -5.93
C ARG A 414 -29.88 18.39 -5.33
N SER A 415 -29.11 19.39 -5.76
CA SER A 415 -29.31 20.78 -5.33
C SER A 415 -30.28 21.56 -6.21
N GLU A 416 -30.59 21.05 -7.41
CA GLU A 416 -31.57 21.64 -8.32
C GLU A 416 -33.00 21.07 -8.15
N SER A 417 -33.16 20.08 -7.27
CA SER A 417 -34.43 19.48 -6.84
C SER A 417 -34.74 19.85 -5.40
#